data_AF-A0A6F8XLB0-F1
#
_entry.id   AF-A0A6F8XLB0-F1
#
_cell.length_a   1.000
_cell.length_b   1.000
_cell.length_c   1.000
_cell.angle_alpha   90.00
_cell.angle_beta   90.00
_cell.angle_gamma   90.00
#
_symmetry.space_group_name_H-M   'P 1'
#
loop_
_entity.id
_entity.type
_entity.pdbx_description
1 polymer ?
#
loop_
_entity_poly.entity_id
_entity_poly.type
_entity_poly.pdbx_seq_one_letter_code
_entity_poly.pdbx_strand_id
1 'polypeptide(L)'
;MSANPTLVVPIQQALDEVGGDGQAIGSLVRGRDDRETMLEAFGALHASGAAVDLRRVLQRSAAVTTLPTAPWQRRRYWFSEDGRGEPAAVDVGQAVADAFASVLRTPQVPPDASFFELGGSSLMAAQMLYGLRTALARDVPLRLLFDNPTVATLTHALGTTAADAMYTSSPVRVELSDYPVTVNQERYLLAELRGRPGIIVTQHLLLNGPIDISRLQYALGEVIATHDGLRTVFVQRGLGEWRQRLTASGTPPLPVLDLPASGDRDVVLSAYLNEVEQSFSLFDGPLYRFGLVRLAPERHLFAIVLHHLITDGWSQGIFYQDLLRAYSGEEPLVSPPLRLVDYAHWERAKYSGTHLDDRIAYWRNKLSEVQPPILRFVHEDRRAVAPASMKLIEVDIERTVEAALENAARRTDTTMQMMLLTSFLLTLRRHSDQDQIAVPINVSAREQPDLERLIGFLSQLRLVDVDFHESSTLRDCLLRVRNAVLKAGEEQDVSMSQYFHLDGIGQEDIPYRVSMNFLPSVDLPDRLGDATVTMAPGRAGTSFPATFCW
;
A
#
# COMPACT_ATOMS: atom_id res chain seq x y z
N MET A 1 15.48 -17.12 -61.21
CA MET A 1 16.55 -16.13 -61.45
C MET A 1 16.01 -15.18 -62.51
N SER A 2 15.94 -13.84 -62.41
CA SER A 2 16.58 -12.81 -61.58
C SER A 2 15.66 -11.55 -61.55
N ALA A 3 15.41 -10.92 -60.40
CA ALA A 3 15.95 -9.63 -59.93
C ALA A 3 15.22 -8.32 -60.39
N ASN A 4 14.42 -7.74 -59.47
CA ASN A 4 14.41 -6.38 -58.86
C ASN A 4 15.14 -5.18 -59.56
N PRO A 5 15.02 -3.89 -59.09
CA PRO A 5 14.11 -3.22 -58.13
C PRO A 5 13.84 -1.70 -58.45
N THR A 6 12.64 -1.23 -58.82
CA THR A 6 12.27 0.19 -58.54
C THR A 6 10.78 0.45 -58.78
N LEU A 7 10.01 0.30 -57.69
CA LEU A 7 8.87 1.10 -57.27
C LEU A 7 8.33 2.12 -58.29
N VAL A 8 7.09 1.92 -58.73
CA VAL A 8 6.03 2.92 -58.99
C VAL A 8 5.00 2.24 -59.92
N VAL A 9 3.76 2.04 -59.44
CA VAL A 9 2.46 2.05 -60.16
C VAL A 9 1.30 1.25 -59.48
N PRO A 10 1.41 0.04 -58.89
CA PRO A 10 0.20 -0.79 -58.66
C PRO A 10 -0.24 -0.95 -57.18
N ILE A 11 -0.46 0.14 -56.43
CA ILE A 11 -1.15 0.08 -55.12
C ILE A 11 -2.66 0.31 -55.27
N GLN A 12 -3.08 1.02 -56.32
CA GLN A 12 -4.50 1.37 -56.51
C GLN A 12 -5.37 0.24 -57.07
N GLN A 13 -4.79 -0.81 -57.65
CA GLN A 13 -5.56 -1.89 -58.30
C GLN A 13 -5.81 -3.12 -57.42
N ALA A 14 -5.24 -3.18 -56.20
CA ALA A 14 -5.27 -4.38 -55.36
C ALA A 14 -6.29 -4.33 -54.21
N LEU A 15 -7.05 -3.24 -54.04
CA LEU A 15 -8.03 -3.09 -52.95
C LEU A 15 -9.49 -3.26 -53.38
N ASP A 16 -9.78 -3.36 -54.68
CA ASP A 16 -11.17 -3.39 -55.18
C ASP A 16 -11.78 -4.80 -55.31
N GLU A 17 -11.04 -5.89 -55.10
CA GLU A 17 -11.59 -7.25 -55.28
C GLU A 17 -11.39 -8.15 -54.05
N VAL A 18 -12.41 -8.17 -53.20
CA VAL A 18 -12.64 -9.21 -52.20
C VAL A 18 -12.84 -10.56 -52.91
N GLY A 19 -11.96 -11.52 -52.66
CA GLY A 19 -12.20 -12.92 -53.01
C GLY A 19 -11.01 -13.84 -52.76
N GLY A 20 -11.11 -14.66 -51.70
CA GLY A 20 -10.51 -15.99 -51.63
C GLY A 20 -9.00 -16.12 -51.39
N ASP A 21 -8.67 -16.77 -50.27
CA ASP A 21 -7.42 -17.50 -49.98
C ASP A 21 -6.09 -16.73 -49.87
N GLY A 22 -5.70 -16.49 -48.61
CA GLY A 22 -4.38 -16.84 -48.05
C GLY A 22 -3.08 -16.36 -48.73
N GLN A 23 -2.35 -15.50 -48.00
CA GLN A 23 -0.92 -15.11 -48.13
C GLN A 23 -0.56 -14.17 -49.31
N ALA A 24 0.28 -13.13 -49.22
CA ALA A 24 1.18 -12.57 -48.21
C ALA A 24 1.30 -11.04 -48.44
N ILE A 25 1.52 -10.23 -47.39
CA ILE A 25 1.67 -8.77 -47.51
C ILE A 25 3.16 -8.39 -47.61
N GLY A 26 3.53 -7.75 -48.73
CA GLY A 26 4.85 -7.17 -48.97
C GLY A 26 4.89 -5.65 -48.77
N SER A 27 5.68 -5.23 -47.77
CA SER A 27 6.36 -3.94 -47.49
C SER A 27 5.87 -2.61 -48.12
N LEU A 28 5.45 -1.67 -47.25
CA LEU A 28 5.25 -0.22 -47.50
C LEU A 28 6.55 0.60 -47.28
N VAL A 29 6.73 1.69 -48.06
CA VAL A 29 7.85 2.65 -47.98
C VAL A 29 7.34 4.08 -47.69
N ARG A 30 8.15 4.87 -46.96
CA ARG A 30 7.86 6.10 -46.18
C ARG A 30 7.28 7.34 -46.89
N GLY A 31 6.28 7.97 -46.23
CA GLY A 31 5.81 9.36 -46.36
C GLY A 31 4.86 9.76 -45.20
N ARG A 32 4.65 11.07 -44.94
CA ARG A 32 3.86 11.60 -43.79
C ARG A 32 2.35 11.30 -43.89
N ASP A 33 1.78 11.37 -45.11
CA ASP A 33 0.35 11.14 -45.37
C ASP A 33 -0.02 9.65 -45.41
N ASP A 34 0.95 8.78 -45.71
CA ASP A 34 0.76 7.32 -45.69
C ASP A 34 0.61 6.79 -44.26
N ARG A 35 1.12 7.51 -43.26
CA ARG A 35 1.11 7.05 -41.87
C ARG A 35 -0.28 7.11 -41.25
N GLU A 36 -1.02 8.18 -41.52
CA GLU A 36 -2.39 8.34 -41.03
C GLU A 36 -3.32 7.34 -41.72
N THR A 37 -3.17 7.22 -43.05
CA THR A 37 -3.85 6.20 -43.86
C THR A 37 -3.55 4.77 -43.39
N MET A 38 -2.30 4.47 -43.03
CA MET A 38 -1.92 3.14 -42.53
C MET A 38 -2.53 2.87 -41.15
N LEU A 39 -2.56 3.86 -40.26
CA LEU A 39 -3.18 3.75 -38.94
C LEU A 39 -4.70 3.64 -39.00
N GLU A 40 -5.35 4.35 -39.93
CA GLU A 40 -6.78 4.22 -40.20
C GLU A 40 -7.12 2.84 -40.77
N ALA A 41 -6.34 2.35 -41.73
CA ALA A 41 -6.52 1.00 -42.28
C ALA A 41 -6.33 -0.10 -41.22
N PHE A 42 -5.32 0.02 -40.35
CA PHE A 42 -5.12 -0.90 -39.23
C PHE A 42 -6.22 -0.78 -38.17
N GLY A 43 -6.71 0.42 -37.91
CA GLY A 43 -7.84 0.67 -37.02
C GLY A 43 -9.13 0.02 -37.54
N ALA A 44 -9.41 0.15 -38.83
CA ALA A 44 -10.55 -0.46 -39.49
C ALA A 44 -10.49 -2.00 -39.50
N LEU A 45 -9.30 -2.58 -39.75
CA LEU A 45 -9.06 -4.03 -39.68
C LEU A 45 -9.19 -4.60 -38.27
N HIS A 46 -8.73 -3.87 -37.25
CA HIS A 46 -8.92 -4.30 -35.86
C HIS A 46 -10.39 -4.21 -35.45
N ALA A 47 -11.12 -3.15 -35.83
CA ALA A 47 -12.53 -2.98 -35.53
C ALA A 47 -13.43 -4.06 -36.17
N SER A 48 -13.00 -4.67 -37.27
CA SER A 48 -13.70 -5.79 -37.92
C SER A 48 -13.35 -7.18 -37.36
N GLY A 49 -12.50 -7.25 -36.32
CA GLY A 49 -12.14 -8.51 -35.65
C GLY A 49 -11.07 -9.34 -36.37
N ALA A 50 -10.40 -8.79 -37.39
CA ALA A 50 -9.30 -9.47 -38.06
C ALA A 50 -8.04 -9.47 -37.19
N ALA A 51 -7.41 -10.63 -37.01
CA ALA A 51 -6.16 -10.76 -36.26
C ALA A 51 -4.99 -10.24 -37.10
N VAL A 52 -4.37 -9.13 -36.68
CA VAL A 52 -3.22 -8.54 -37.35
C VAL A 52 -1.93 -8.95 -36.63
N ASP A 53 -1.09 -9.76 -37.28
CA ASP A 53 0.25 -10.09 -36.77
C ASP A 53 1.28 -9.02 -37.19
N LEU A 54 1.44 -8.01 -36.33
CA LEU A 54 2.33 -6.87 -36.53
C LEU A 54 3.82 -7.25 -36.61
N ARG A 55 4.22 -8.45 -36.16
CA ARG A 55 5.63 -8.89 -36.18
C ARG A 55 6.13 -9.19 -37.59
N ARG A 56 5.24 -9.46 -38.55
CA ARG A 56 5.60 -9.67 -39.96
C ARG A 56 5.73 -8.37 -40.77
N VAL A 57 5.11 -7.28 -40.32
CA VAL A 57 5.10 -5.98 -41.04
C VAL A 57 6.37 -5.17 -40.78
N LEU A 58 6.99 -5.31 -39.60
CA LEU A 58 8.04 -4.40 -39.11
C LEU A 58 9.47 -4.92 -39.22
N GLN A 59 9.74 -5.91 -40.08
CA GLN A 59 10.98 -6.69 -39.98
C GLN A 59 12.30 -6.01 -40.35
N ARG A 60 12.37 -4.74 -40.75
CA ARG A 60 13.66 -4.09 -40.99
C ARG A 60 13.69 -2.60 -40.62
N SER A 61 13.96 -2.32 -39.36
CA SER A 61 14.89 -1.28 -38.90
C SER A 61 14.95 -1.29 -37.37
N ALA A 62 16.15 -1.19 -36.81
CA ALA A 62 16.47 -1.49 -35.42
C ALA A 62 15.88 -0.48 -34.42
N ALA A 63 14.85 -0.90 -33.69
CA ALA A 63 14.59 -0.57 -32.28
C ALA A 63 13.43 -1.46 -31.79
N VAL A 64 13.74 -2.55 -31.09
CA VAL A 64 12.74 -3.37 -30.41
C VAL A 64 12.51 -2.77 -29.04
N THR A 65 11.29 -2.35 -28.74
CA THR A 65 10.82 -2.03 -27.38
C THR A 65 9.72 -3.01 -27.00
N THR A 66 9.83 -3.56 -25.79
CA THR A 66 8.86 -4.46 -25.16
C THR A 66 7.58 -3.70 -24.85
N LEU A 67 6.43 -4.27 -25.25
CA LEU A 67 5.11 -3.74 -24.89
C LEU A 67 4.59 -4.44 -23.62
N PRO A 68 4.11 -3.70 -22.61
CA PRO A 68 3.24 -4.27 -21.58
C PRO A 68 1.85 -4.50 -22.17
N THR A 69 1.36 -5.73 -22.11
CA THR A 69 -0.03 -6.04 -22.47
C THR A 69 -0.92 -5.78 -21.27
N ALA A 70 -1.61 -4.64 -21.28
CA ALA A 70 -2.80 -4.38 -20.47
C ALA A 70 -3.77 -3.42 -21.22
N PRO A 71 -5.11 -3.62 -21.15
CA PRO A 71 -6.10 -2.90 -21.96
C PRO A 71 -6.13 -1.36 -21.83
N TRP A 72 -5.48 -0.79 -20.81
CA TRP A 72 -5.50 0.66 -20.50
C TRP A 72 -4.31 1.46 -21.04
N GLN A 73 -3.36 0.87 -21.79
CA GLN A 73 -2.17 1.58 -22.29
C GLN A 73 -2.36 2.39 -23.59
N ARG A 74 -3.53 2.99 -23.84
CA ARG A 74 -3.73 3.87 -25.00
C ARG A 74 -3.07 5.25 -24.79
N ARG A 75 -1.74 5.33 -24.85
CA ARG A 75 -1.05 6.61 -25.11
C ARG A 75 -1.15 6.95 -26.60
N ARG A 76 -1.61 8.16 -26.93
CA ARG A 76 -1.36 8.76 -28.26
C ARG A 76 0.15 9.01 -28.38
N TYR A 77 0.80 8.45 -29.38
CA TYR A 77 2.22 8.66 -29.65
C TYR A 77 2.43 9.87 -30.56
N TRP A 78 3.21 10.86 -30.12
CA TRP A 78 3.78 11.89 -31.00
C TRP A 78 5.15 11.43 -31.49
N PHE A 79 5.49 11.73 -32.75
CA PHE A 79 6.87 11.68 -33.24
C PHE A 79 7.24 13.11 -33.60
N SER A 80 8.29 13.65 -32.97
CA SER A 80 8.92 14.88 -33.43
C SER A 80 9.85 14.54 -34.58
N GLU A 81 9.64 15.14 -35.75
CA GLU A 81 10.53 14.96 -36.91
C GLU A 81 11.74 15.91 -36.91
N ASP A 82 11.81 16.84 -35.95
CA ASP A 82 12.96 17.73 -35.81
C ASP A 82 13.54 17.60 -34.41
N GLY A 83 14.87 17.43 -34.33
CA GLY A 83 15.64 17.28 -33.09
C GLY A 83 15.71 18.53 -32.21
N ARG A 84 14.64 19.34 -32.19
CA ARG A 84 14.40 20.50 -31.32
C ARG A 84 12.89 20.70 -31.12
N GLY A 85 12.20 19.68 -30.61
CA GLY A 85 10.82 19.80 -30.14
C GLY A 85 10.81 19.84 -28.62
N GLU A 86 10.38 20.95 -28.03
CA GLU A 86 10.00 20.97 -26.61
C GLU A 86 8.96 19.86 -26.36
N PRO A 87 8.99 19.19 -25.19
CA PRO A 87 8.00 18.17 -24.87
C PRO A 87 6.60 18.77 -25.00
N ALA A 88 5.73 18.12 -25.78
CA ALA A 88 4.32 18.54 -25.91
C ALA A 88 3.73 18.73 -24.51
N ALA A 89 3.20 19.93 -24.24
CA ALA A 89 2.67 20.28 -22.93
C ALA A 89 1.62 19.24 -22.51
N VAL A 90 1.81 18.64 -21.32
CA VAL A 90 0.84 17.70 -20.77
C VAL A 90 -0.45 18.47 -20.50
N ASP A 91 -1.55 18.04 -21.12
CA ASP A 91 -2.88 18.59 -20.83
C ASP A 91 -3.27 18.20 -19.40
N VAL A 92 -3.27 19.18 -18.50
CA VAL A 92 -3.62 19.01 -17.08
C VAL A 92 -5.04 18.45 -16.93
N GLY A 93 -5.98 18.84 -17.80
CA GLY A 93 -7.35 18.35 -17.77
C GLY A 93 -7.43 16.86 -18.05
N GLN A 94 -6.75 16.42 -19.12
CA GLN A 94 -6.69 15.01 -19.47
C GLN A 94 -5.97 14.17 -18.41
N ALA A 95 -4.86 14.68 -17.86
CA ALA A 95 -4.12 13.99 -16.81
C ALA A 95 -4.97 13.76 -15.55
N VAL A 96 -5.78 14.75 -15.14
CA VAL A 96 -6.73 14.63 -14.02
C VAL A 96 -7.83 13.62 -14.32
N ALA A 97 -8.45 13.70 -15.49
CA ALA A 97 -9.50 12.76 -15.87
C ALA A 97 -9.00 11.30 -15.92
N ASP A 98 -7.82 11.07 -16.50
CA ASP A 98 -7.19 9.75 -16.58
C ASP A 98 -6.86 9.20 -15.18
N ALA A 99 -6.37 10.05 -14.29
CA ALA A 99 -6.04 9.67 -12.92
C ALA A 99 -7.29 9.25 -12.13
N PHE A 100 -8.39 10.01 -12.24
CA PHE A 100 -9.69 9.66 -11.64
C PHE A 100 -10.21 8.33 -12.20
N ALA A 101 -10.26 8.19 -13.53
CA ALA A 101 -10.76 7.00 -14.21
C ALA A 101 -9.98 5.73 -13.81
N SER A 102 -8.66 5.84 -13.68
CA SER A 102 -7.77 4.75 -13.28
C SER A 102 -8.10 4.20 -11.89
N VAL A 103 -8.15 5.07 -10.87
CA VAL A 103 -8.35 4.61 -9.49
C VAL A 103 -9.80 4.22 -9.23
N LEU A 104 -10.78 4.94 -9.80
CA LEU A 104 -12.20 4.63 -9.66
C LEU A 104 -12.64 3.44 -10.53
N ARG A 105 -11.75 2.92 -11.39
CA ARG A 105 -12.01 1.82 -12.33
C ARG A 105 -13.24 2.07 -13.20
N THR A 106 -13.42 3.31 -13.66
CA THR A 106 -14.53 3.71 -14.53
C THR A 106 -13.98 4.23 -15.87
N PRO A 107 -14.60 3.91 -17.01
CA PRO A 107 -14.12 4.34 -18.32
C PRO A 107 -14.22 5.85 -18.53
N GLN A 108 -15.17 6.53 -17.87
CA GLN A 108 -15.35 7.98 -17.94
C GLN A 108 -15.83 8.52 -16.60
N VAL A 109 -15.40 9.75 -16.30
CA VAL A 109 -15.74 10.48 -15.07
C VAL A 109 -16.37 11.80 -15.48
N PRO A 110 -17.61 12.11 -15.03
CA PRO A 110 -18.21 13.41 -15.30
C PRO A 110 -17.33 14.55 -14.71
N PRO A 111 -17.12 15.66 -15.43
CA PRO A 111 -16.21 16.72 -14.97
C PRO A 111 -16.55 17.32 -13.59
N ASP A 112 -17.83 17.34 -13.25
CA ASP A 112 -18.35 17.94 -12.02
C ASP A 112 -18.69 16.91 -10.93
N ALA A 113 -18.45 15.62 -11.17
CA ALA A 113 -18.68 14.59 -10.16
C ALA A 113 -17.55 14.59 -9.12
N SER A 114 -17.92 14.62 -7.84
CA SER A 114 -16.95 14.54 -6.75
C SER A 114 -16.30 13.16 -6.70
N PHE A 115 -14.98 13.14 -6.52
CA PHE A 115 -14.18 11.94 -6.29
C PHE A 115 -14.77 11.07 -5.18
N PHE A 116 -15.23 11.71 -4.09
CA PHE A 116 -15.77 11.03 -2.92
C PHE A 116 -17.19 10.51 -3.17
N GLU A 117 -18.01 11.25 -3.91
CA GLU A 117 -19.34 10.78 -4.33
C GLU A 117 -19.27 9.53 -5.21
N LEU A 118 -18.22 9.42 -6.02
CA LEU A 118 -17.94 8.26 -6.87
C LEU A 118 -17.31 7.07 -6.10
N GLY A 119 -17.19 7.16 -4.77
CA GLY A 119 -16.67 6.08 -3.93
C GLY A 119 -15.15 6.12 -3.70
N GLY A 120 -14.51 7.25 -4.00
CA GLY A 120 -13.08 7.43 -3.73
C GLY A 120 -12.74 7.36 -2.24
N SER A 121 -11.65 6.64 -1.92
CA SER A 121 -11.11 6.49 -0.57
C SER A 121 -9.78 7.25 -0.38
N SER A 122 -9.29 7.36 0.86
CA SER A 122 -7.97 7.96 1.16
C SER A 122 -6.83 7.27 0.39
N LEU A 123 -6.91 5.95 0.20
CA LEU A 123 -5.92 5.19 -0.56
C LEU A 123 -5.97 5.53 -2.05
N MET A 124 -7.16 5.51 -2.63
CA MET A 124 -7.36 5.83 -4.05
C MET A 124 -6.91 7.27 -4.34
N ALA A 125 -7.14 8.19 -3.40
CA ALA A 125 -6.64 9.56 -3.49
C ALA A 125 -5.11 9.60 -3.53
N ALA A 126 -4.42 8.88 -2.64
CA ALA A 126 -2.96 8.82 -2.63
C ALA A 126 -2.39 8.23 -3.95
N GLN A 127 -2.98 7.13 -4.44
CA GLN A 127 -2.60 6.50 -5.72
C GLN A 127 -2.78 7.45 -6.90
N MET A 128 -3.95 8.12 -6.96
CA MET A 128 -4.28 9.07 -8.02
C MET A 128 -3.32 10.25 -8.04
N LEU A 129 -3.03 10.82 -6.88
CA LEU A 129 -2.15 11.96 -6.74
C LEU A 129 -0.71 11.64 -7.10
N TYR A 130 -0.22 10.44 -6.77
CA TYR A 130 1.08 10.02 -7.29
C TYR A 130 1.08 9.94 -8.82
N GLY A 131 0.06 9.33 -9.42
CA GLY A 131 -0.06 9.28 -10.88
C GLY A 131 -0.02 10.66 -11.52
N LEU A 132 -0.70 11.64 -10.89
CA LEU A 132 -0.66 13.04 -11.29
C LEU A 132 0.71 13.69 -11.09
N ARG A 133 1.37 13.46 -9.95
CA ARG A 133 2.73 13.98 -9.70
C ARG A 133 3.72 13.51 -10.76
N THR A 134 3.66 12.23 -11.13
CA THR A 134 4.51 11.65 -12.19
C THR A 134 4.16 12.21 -13.56
N ALA A 135 2.87 12.31 -13.90
CA ALA A 135 2.43 12.80 -15.20
C ALA A 135 2.73 14.29 -15.41
N LEU A 136 2.59 15.10 -14.36
CA LEU A 136 2.76 16.55 -14.40
C LEU A 136 4.17 17.01 -13.99
N ALA A 137 5.01 16.11 -13.48
CA ALA A 137 6.33 16.40 -12.91
C ALA A 137 6.29 17.54 -11.87
N ARG A 138 5.26 17.55 -11.03
CA ARG A 138 5.00 18.57 -10.00
C ARG A 138 4.48 17.91 -8.73
N ASP A 139 4.71 18.52 -7.58
CA ASP A 139 4.03 18.05 -6.38
C ASP A 139 2.53 18.42 -6.42
N VAL A 140 1.70 17.51 -5.93
CA VAL A 140 0.25 17.67 -5.82
C VAL A 140 -0.16 17.24 -4.41
N PRO A 141 -0.44 18.18 -3.49
CA PRO A 141 -0.76 17.83 -2.10
C PRO A 141 -2.15 17.19 -2.01
N LEU A 142 -2.34 16.28 -1.05
CA LEU A 142 -3.62 15.59 -0.82
C LEU A 142 -4.79 16.55 -0.63
N ARG A 143 -4.54 17.64 0.09
CA ARG A 143 -5.53 18.67 0.33
C ARG A 143 -6.08 19.30 -0.95
N LEU A 144 -5.29 19.40 -2.02
CA LEU A 144 -5.75 19.97 -3.27
C LEU A 144 -6.96 19.22 -3.82
N LEU A 145 -6.96 17.89 -3.71
CA LEU A 145 -8.09 17.05 -4.08
C LEU A 145 -9.30 17.26 -3.15
N PHE A 146 -9.08 17.38 -1.84
CA PHE A 146 -10.19 17.58 -0.90
C PHE A 146 -10.85 18.96 -1.04
N ASP A 147 -10.06 19.99 -1.35
CA ASP A 147 -10.56 21.35 -1.61
C ASP A 147 -11.16 21.47 -3.02
N ASN A 148 -10.78 20.59 -3.96
CA ASN A 148 -11.22 20.58 -5.35
C ASN A 148 -11.54 19.14 -5.80
N PRO A 149 -12.66 18.56 -5.33
CA PRO A 149 -12.92 17.12 -5.45
C PRO A 149 -13.36 16.67 -6.84
N THR A 150 -13.53 17.58 -7.81
CA THR A 150 -14.01 17.26 -9.16
C THR A 150 -12.88 17.41 -10.18
N VAL A 151 -13.01 16.75 -11.33
CA VAL A 151 -12.04 16.91 -12.43
C VAL A 151 -11.94 18.40 -12.81
N ALA A 152 -13.06 19.09 -12.99
CA ALA A 152 -13.09 20.49 -13.38
C ALA A 152 -12.40 21.41 -12.35
N THR A 153 -12.69 21.24 -11.06
CA THR A 153 -12.13 22.09 -9.99
C THR A 153 -10.65 21.80 -9.77
N LEU A 154 -10.24 20.52 -9.81
CA LEU A 154 -8.84 20.14 -9.63
C LEU A 154 -7.97 20.58 -10.81
N THR A 155 -8.46 20.45 -12.04
CA THR A 155 -7.79 20.97 -13.23
C THR A 155 -7.60 22.48 -13.15
N HIS A 156 -8.63 23.22 -12.72
CA HIS A 156 -8.52 24.66 -12.53
C HIS A 156 -7.47 25.01 -11.46
N ALA A 157 -7.52 24.36 -10.30
CA ALA A 157 -6.59 24.58 -9.21
C ALA A 157 -5.13 24.33 -9.65
N LEU A 158 -4.87 23.19 -10.31
CA LEU A 158 -3.56 22.84 -10.84
C LEU A 158 -3.06 23.80 -11.93
N GLY A 159 -3.96 24.37 -12.72
CA GLY A 159 -3.64 25.38 -13.74
C GLY A 159 -3.26 26.75 -13.15
N THR A 160 -3.67 27.05 -11.91
CA THR A 160 -3.42 28.34 -11.24
C THR A 160 -2.23 28.31 -10.27
N THR A 161 -1.83 27.14 -9.77
CA THR A 161 -0.64 26.98 -8.93
C THR A 161 0.66 27.04 -9.72
N ALA A 162 1.58 27.91 -9.31
CA ALA A 162 2.95 27.98 -9.84
C ALA A 162 3.70 26.64 -9.63
N ALA A 163 4.58 26.30 -10.56
CA ALA A 163 5.34 25.04 -10.62
C ALA A 163 6.35 24.81 -9.49
N ASP A 164 6.43 25.71 -8.50
CA ASP A 164 7.62 25.92 -7.67
C ASP A 164 7.74 24.96 -6.48
N ALA A 165 6.79 24.05 -6.27
CA ALA A 165 6.93 23.00 -5.27
C ALA A 165 7.90 21.93 -5.78
N MET A 166 9.16 22.02 -5.32
CA MET A 166 10.24 21.10 -5.66
C MET A 166 9.85 19.65 -5.32
N TYR A 167 9.93 18.77 -6.33
CA TYR A 167 9.68 17.34 -6.20
C TYR A 167 10.52 16.74 -5.05
N THR A 168 9.85 16.20 -4.02
CA THR A 168 10.54 15.39 -3.00
C THR A 168 11.14 14.17 -3.68
N SER A 169 12.45 13.95 -3.53
CA SER A 169 13.14 12.82 -4.15
C SER A 169 12.44 11.50 -3.82
N SER A 170 12.32 10.60 -4.81
CA SER A 170 11.79 9.25 -4.59
C SER A 170 12.91 8.27 -4.23
N PRO A 171 12.59 7.20 -3.49
CA PRO A 171 13.53 6.11 -3.27
C PRO A 171 13.97 5.50 -4.60
N VAL A 172 15.25 5.15 -4.69
CA VAL A 172 15.86 4.47 -5.82
C VAL A 172 16.54 3.20 -5.34
N ARG A 173 16.67 2.23 -6.23
CA ARG A 173 17.33 0.97 -5.90
C ARG A 173 18.81 1.17 -5.61
N VAL A 174 19.29 0.59 -4.53
CA VAL A 174 20.72 0.66 -4.12
C VAL A 174 21.26 -0.72 -3.79
N GLU A 175 22.51 -1.00 -4.10
CA GLU A 175 23.13 -2.28 -3.75
C GLU A 175 24.24 -2.06 -2.72
N LEU A 176 24.06 -2.63 -1.53
CA LEU A 176 24.95 -2.53 -0.37
C LEU A 176 25.13 -3.92 0.25
N SER A 177 26.20 -4.11 1.02
CA SER A 177 26.40 -5.36 1.77
C SER A 177 25.46 -5.48 2.96
N ASP A 178 25.26 -4.38 3.67
CA ASP A 178 24.24 -4.21 4.71
C ASP A 178 23.57 -2.85 4.51
N TYR A 179 22.27 -2.79 4.77
CA TYR A 179 21.44 -1.62 4.56
C TYR A 179 21.13 -0.95 5.89
N PRO A 180 20.89 0.37 5.95
CA PRO A 180 20.40 0.96 7.18
C PRO A 180 19.03 0.39 7.57
N VAL A 181 18.73 0.38 8.87
CA VAL A 181 17.35 0.21 9.38
C VAL A 181 16.56 1.51 9.18
N THR A 182 15.24 1.43 9.01
CA THR A 182 14.41 2.63 9.11
C THR A 182 14.49 3.24 10.52
N VAL A 183 14.11 4.50 10.67
CA VAL A 183 14.06 5.16 12.00
C VAL A 183 13.11 4.41 12.93
N ASN A 184 11.94 3.98 12.44
CA ASN A 184 10.99 3.22 13.23
C ASN A 184 11.49 1.80 13.53
N GLN A 185 12.14 1.10 12.58
CA GLN A 185 12.75 -0.19 12.89
C GLN A 185 13.82 -0.07 13.99
N GLU A 186 14.68 0.95 13.94
CA GLU A 186 15.68 1.20 14.97
C GLU A 186 15.04 1.44 16.34
N ARG A 187 13.99 2.27 16.40
CA ARG A 187 13.27 2.55 17.65
C ARG A 187 12.75 1.28 18.32
N TYR A 188 12.08 0.42 17.57
CA TYR A 188 11.50 -0.82 18.12
C TYR A 188 12.57 -1.87 18.41
N LEU A 189 13.61 -1.97 17.57
CA LEU A 189 14.76 -2.83 17.81
C LEU A 189 15.47 -2.47 19.13
N LEU A 190 15.78 -1.19 19.35
CA LEU A 190 16.41 -0.74 20.60
C LEU A 190 15.51 -0.94 21.82
N ALA A 191 14.19 -0.72 21.67
CA ALA A 191 13.22 -0.99 22.72
C ALA A 191 13.25 -2.47 23.14
N GLU A 192 13.28 -3.39 22.17
CA GLU A 192 13.35 -4.83 22.42
C GLU A 192 14.67 -5.25 23.09
N LEU A 193 15.79 -4.74 22.60
CA LEU A 193 17.11 -4.99 23.17
C LEU A 193 17.29 -4.44 24.59
N ARG A 194 16.48 -3.44 24.98
CA ARG A 194 16.41 -2.90 26.35
C ARG A 194 15.46 -3.69 27.26
N GLY A 195 14.96 -4.84 26.81
CA GLY A 195 14.16 -5.77 27.61
C GLY A 195 12.65 -5.64 27.42
N ARG A 196 12.18 -4.86 26.44
CA ARG A 196 10.76 -4.92 26.05
C ARG A 196 10.51 -6.19 25.24
N PRO A 197 9.36 -6.87 25.41
CA PRO A 197 9.01 -7.97 24.51
C PRO A 197 8.90 -7.47 23.07
N GLY A 198 9.47 -8.21 22.13
CA GLY A 198 9.26 -8.01 20.70
C GLY A 198 7.78 -8.13 20.36
N ILE A 199 7.35 -7.38 19.33
CA ILE A 199 5.96 -7.41 18.89
C ILE A 199 5.81 -8.54 17.88
N ILE A 200 5.04 -9.53 18.25
CA ILE A 200 4.72 -10.67 17.41
C ILE A 200 3.32 -10.46 16.81
N VAL A 201 3.23 -10.61 15.50
CA VAL A 201 1.97 -10.57 14.75
C VAL A 201 1.57 -12.00 14.48
N THR A 202 0.51 -12.44 15.13
CA THR A 202 -0.01 -13.81 15.01
C THR A 202 -1.38 -13.80 14.36
N GLN A 203 -1.56 -14.67 13.37
CA GLN A 203 -2.82 -14.91 12.70
C GLN A 203 -3.10 -16.40 12.64
N HIS A 204 -4.34 -16.76 12.92
CA HIS A 204 -4.82 -18.13 12.88
C HIS A 204 -5.95 -18.23 11.86
N LEU A 205 -5.72 -19.00 10.81
CA LEU A 205 -6.71 -19.27 9.79
C LEU A 205 -7.28 -20.67 9.98
N LEU A 206 -8.61 -20.75 10.03
CA LEU A 206 -9.32 -22.01 9.95
C LEU A 206 -9.58 -22.32 8.47
N LEU A 207 -8.98 -23.40 7.99
CA LEU A 207 -9.14 -23.94 6.65
C LEU A 207 -10.13 -25.11 6.70
N ASN A 208 -11.30 -24.96 6.09
CA ASN A 208 -12.31 -26.04 6.02
C ASN A 208 -12.45 -26.53 4.58
N GLY A 209 -12.03 -27.76 4.33
CA GLY A 209 -11.93 -28.42 3.04
C GLY A 209 -10.54 -29.06 2.84
N PRO A 210 -10.35 -29.78 1.72
CA PRO A 210 -9.06 -30.36 1.38
C PRO A 210 -8.02 -29.27 1.09
N ILE A 211 -6.78 -29.48 1.53
CA ILE A 211 -5.66 -28.59 1.28
C ILE A 211 -4.43 -29.41 0.85
N ASP A 212 -3.71 -28.92 -0.17
CA ASP A 212 -2.42 -29.47 -0.56
C ASP A 212 -1.33 -28.77 0.26
N ILE A 213 -0.81 -29.48 1.25
CA ILE A 213 0.19 -28.96 2.19
C ILE A 213 1.51 -28.66 1.47
N SER A 214 1.90 -29.49 0.49
CA SER A 214 3.12 -29.26 -0.30
C SER A 214 2.97 -28.02 -1.18
N ARG A 215 1.78 -27.80 -1.77
CA ARG A 215 1.47 -26.58 -2.51
C ARG A 215 1.47 -25.35 -1.61
N LEU A 216 0.92 -25.45 -0.40
CA LEU A 216 0.96 -24.37 0.60
C LEU A 216 2.40 -24.01 0.97
N GLN A 217 3.23 -25.00 1.26
CA GLN A 217 4.64 -24.78 1.59
C GLN A 217 5.40 -24.14 0.41
N TYR A 218 5.14 -24.59 -0.82
CA TYR A 218 5.70 -23.99 -2.03
C TYR A 218 5.26 -22.52 -2.19
N ALA A 219 3.97 -22.24 -2.04
CA ALA A 219 3.41 -20.89 -2.15
C ALA A 219 4.02 -19.92 -1.13
N LEU A 220 4.21 -20.36 0.11
CA LEU A 220 4.91 -19.58 1.14
C LEU A 220 6.35 -19.26 0.71
N GLY A 221 7.06 -20.22 0.10
CA GLY A 221 8.41 -20.02 -0.44
C GLY A 221 8.45 -18.95 -1.54
N GLU A 222 7.48 -18.95 -2.46
CA GLU A 222 7.37 -17.94 -3.52
C GLU A 222 7.13 -16.54 -2.95
N VAL A 223 6.25 -16.41 -1.95
CA VAL A 223 5.98 -15.12 -1.27
C VAL A 223 7.25 -14.60 -0.59
N ILE A 224 7.97 -15.46 0.15
CA ILE A 224 9.24 -15.09 0.80
C ILE A 224 10.32 -14.71 -0.22
N ALA A 225 10.39 -15.41 -1.35
CA ALA A 225 11.33 -15.09 -2.41
C ALA A 225 11.04 -13.70 -3.03
N THR A 226 9.76 -13.39 -3.22
CA THR A 226 9.28 -12.14 -3.84
C THR A 226 9.51 -10.92 -2.94
N HIS A 227 9.38 -11.09 -1.62
CA HIS A 227 9.39 -9.97 -0.67
C HIS A 227 10.64 -9.95 0.20
N ASP A 228 11.49 -8.94 0.03
CA ASP A 228 12.76 -8.82 0.75
C ASP A 228 12.58 -8.63 2.27
N GLY A 229 11.53 -7.93 2.70
CA GLY A 229 11.23 -7.73 4.12
C GLY A 229 11.13 -9.05 4.90
N LEU A 230 10.56 -10.10 4.30
CA LEU A 230 10.46 -11.43 4.92
C LEU A 230 11.80 -12.17 5.03
N ARG A 231 12.85 -11.67 4.36
CA ARG A 231 14.20 -12.23 4.36
C ARG A 231 15.18 -11.36 5.15
N THR A 232 14.69 -10.38 5.91
CA THR A 232 15.53 -9.45 6.67
C THR A 232 15.92 -10.01 8.03
N VAL A 233 17.20 -9.85 8.37
CA VAL A 233 17.73 -9.97 9.74
C VAL A 233 18.44 -8.68 10.15
N PHE A 234 18.60 -8.46 11.45
CA PHE A 234 19.22 -7.27 12.01
C PHE A 234 20.63 -7.57 12.49
N VAL A 235 21.59 -6.73 12.11
CA VAL A 235 23.00 -6.88 12.46
C VAL A 235 23.55 -5.58 13.01
N GLN A 236 24.48 -5.69 13.96
CA GLN A 236 25.16 -4.53 14.53
C GLN A 236 26.54 -4.36 13.88
N ARG A 237 26.85 -3.17 13.38
CA ARG A 237 28.15 -2.81 12.81
C ARG A 237 28.88 -1.83 13.74
N GLY A 238 29.56 -2.35 14.76
CA GLY A 238 30.20 -1.50 15.76
C GLY A 238 29.22 -0.96 16.79
N LEU A 239 29.64 -0.01 17.61
CA LEU A 239 28.84 0.46 18.75
C LEU A 239 27.67 1.32 18.27
N GLY A 240 26.45 0.76 18.39
CA GLY A 240 25.20 1.50 18.19
C GLY A 240 24.71 1.62 16.74
N GLU A 241 25.46 1.12 15.75
CA GLU A 241 25.03 1.18 14.35
C GLU A 241 24.28 -0.10 13.94
N TRP A 242 22.96 -0.01 13.88
CA TRP A 242 22.08 -1.10 13.46
C TRP A 242 21.85 -1.10 11.95
N ARG A 243 21.90 -2.29 11.36
CA ARG A 243 21.74 -2.52 9.93
C ARG A 243 20.81 -3.69 9.66
N GLN A 244 20.28 -3.74 8.45
CA GLN A 244 19.50 -4.83 7.89
C GLN A 244 20.36 -5.63 6.90
N ARG A 245 20.24 -6.94 6.94
CA ARG A 245 20.85 -7.84 5.95
C ARG A 245 19.76 -8.73 5.35
N LEU A 246 19.81 -8.87 4.02
CA LEU A 246 18.94 -9.78 3.30
C LEU A 246 19.56 -11.18 3.30
N THR A 247 18.79 -12.16 3.75
CA THR A 247 19.12 -13.59 3.68
C THR A 247 18.64 -14.20 2.37
N ALA A 248 19.21 -15.36 2.01
CA ALA A 248 18.75 -16.10 0.84
C ALA A 248 17.31 -16.61 1.05
N SER A 249 16.53 -16.67 -0.02
CA SER A 249 15.24 -17.37 0.02
C SER A 249 15.46 -18.88 0.07
N GLY A 250 14.48 -19.58 0.65
CA GLY A 250 14.44 -21.04 0.69
C GLY A 250 13.03 -21.51 0.98
N THR A 251 12.81 -22.82 0.90
CA THR A 251 11.53 -23.42 1.28
C THR A 251 11.33 -23.26 2.78
N PRO A 252 10.29 -22.53 3.24
CA PRO A 252 10.06 -22.33 4.66
C PRO A 252 9.61 -23.63 5.33
N PRO A 253 9.98 -23.88 6.60
CA PRO A 253 9.40 -24.96 7.38
C PRO A 253 7.89 -24.77 7.52
N LEU A 254 7.13 -25.85 7.31
CA LEU A 254 5.69 -25.93 7.60
C LEU A 254 5.42 -27.22 8.39
N PRO A 255 5.80 -27.27 9.68
CA PRO A 255 5.50 -28.43 10.53
C PRO A 255 3.99 -28.67 10.61
N VAL A 256 3.59 -29.94 10.51
CA VAL A 256 2.20 -30.37 10.61
C VAL A 256 2.01 -31.16 11.91
N LEU A 257 1.09 -30.70 12.75
CA LEU A 257 0.68 -31.40 13.96
C LEU A 257 -0.67 -32.09 13.73
N ASP A 258 -0.71 -33.41 13.87
CA ASP A 258 -1.96 -34.17 13.94
C ASP A 258 -2.48 -34.19 15.39
N LEU A 259 -3.67 -33.62 15.63
CA LEU A 259 -4.26 -33.69 16.96
C LEU A 259 -4.73 -35.11 17.30
N PRO A 260 -4.55 -35.57 18.56
CA PRO A 260 -5.00 -36.89 18.98
C PRO A 260 -6.51 -37.04 18.81
N ALA A 261 -6.98 -38.23 18.40
CA ALA A 261 -8.40 -38.48 18.16
C ALA A 261 -9.28 -38.36 19.42
N SER A 262 -8.70 -38.54 20.61
CA SER A 262 -9.37 -38.44 21.91
C SER A 262 -8.41 -37.95 23.00
N GLY A 263 -8.93 -37.38 24.09
CA GLY A 263 -8.14 -36.94 25.25
C GLY A 263 -7.72 -35.46 25.16
N ASP A 264 -6.46 -35.18 25.53
CA ASP A 264 -5.87 -33.85 25.81
C ASP A 264 -5.68 -32.92 24.59
N ARG A 265 -6.59 -32.95 23.62
CA ARG A 265 -6.52 -32.17 22.37
C ARG A 265 -6.23 -30.69 22.60
N ASP A 266 -6.95 -30.06 23.53
CA ASP A 266 -6.81 -28.64 23.82
C ASP A 266 -5.47 -28.31 24.47
N VAL A 267 -4.94 -29.21 25.30
CA VAL A 267 -3.61 -29.06 25.92
C VAL A 267 -2.53 -29.16 24.86
N VAL A 268 -2.61 -30.16 23.98
CA VAL A 268 -1.67 -30.36 22.87
C VAL A 268 -1.70 -29.18 21.89
N LEU A 269 -2.90 -28.73 21.51
CA LEU A 269 -3.06 -27.55 20.66
C LEU A 269 -2.46 -26.30 21.31
N SER A 270 -2.74 -26.06 22.59
CA SER A 270 -2.24 -24.88 23.30
C SER A 270 -0.71 -24.92 23.46
N ALA A 271 -0.14 -26.08 23.77
CA ALA A 271 1.30 -26.27 23.86
C ALA A 271 2.00 -25.99 22.52
N TYR A 272 1.45 -26.51 21.42
CA TYR A 272 2.00 -26.29 20.09
C TYR A 272 1.92 -24.82 19.66
N LEU A 273 0.79 -24.14 19.88
CA LEU A 273 0.68 -22.73 19.54
C LEU A 273 1.62 -21.87 20.39
N ASN A 274 1.77 -22.18 21.68
CA ASN A 274 2.76 -21.52 22.54
C ASN A 274 4.20 -21.71 22.04
N GLU A 275 4.52 -22.83 21.40
CA GLU A 275 5.83 -23.08 20.77
C GLU A 275 5.99 -22.26 19.48
N VAL A 276 4.99 -22.28 18.60
CA VAL A 276 5.01 -21.55 17.33
C VAL A 276 5.04 -20.03 17.54
N GLU A 277 4.47 -19.53 18.63
CA GLU A 277 4.36 -18.10 19.00
C GLU A 277 5.53 -17.59 19.87
N GLN A 278 6.59 -18.36 20.10
CA GLN A 278 7.76 -17.92 20.87
C GLN A 278 8.44 -16.66 20.27
N SER A 279 9.24 -15.94 21.06
CA SER A 279 10.03 -14.80 20.57
C SER A 279 11.08 -15.21 19.51
N PHE A 280 11.47 -14.28 18.65
CA PHE A 280 12.41 -14.51 17.56
C PHE A 280 13.84 -14.10 17.93
N SER A 281 14.86 -14.76 17.36
CA SER A 281 16.20 -14.17 17.29
C SER A 281 16.23 -13.14 16.17
N LEU A 282 16.42 -11.87 16.51
CA LEU A 282 16.52 -10.77 15.54
C LEU A 282 17.75 -10.88 14.63
N PHE A 283 18.76 -11.63 15.07
CA PHE A 283 20.07 -11.73 14.44
C PHE A 283 20.18 -12.91 13.49
N ASP A 284 19.57 -14.04 13.86
CA ASP A 284 19.72 -15.31 13.13
C ASP A 284 18.58 -15.53 12.13
N GLY A 285 17.39 -14.98 12.41
CA GLY A 285 16.19 -15.20 11.60
C GLY A 285 15.82 -16.68 11.42
N PRO A 286 14.89 -17.00 10.51
CA PRO A 286 13.96 -16.06 9.89
C PRO A 286 13.03 -15.41 10.92
N LEU A 287 12.50 -14.24 10.60
CA LEU A 287 11.56 -13.50 11.48
C LEU A 287 10.09 -13.85 11.19
N TYR A 288 9.87 -15.06 10.68
CA TYR A 288 8.57 -15.67 10.47
C TYR A 288 8.58 -17.12 10.94
N ARG A 289 7.42 -17.64 11.35
CA ARG A 289 7.16 -19.05 11.64
C ARG A 289 5.77 -19.42 11.15
N PHE A 290 5.64 -20.63 10.62
CA PHE A 290 4.39 -21.19 10.18
C PHE A 290 4.13 -22.50 10.91
N GLY A 291 2.87 -22.79 11.20
CA GLY A 291 2.45 -24.05 11.80
C GLY A 291 1.10 -24.49 11.26
N LEU A 292 0.94 -25.78 10.98
CA LEU A 292 -0.34 -26.33 10.53
C LEU A 292 -0.81 -27.39 11.52
N VAL A 293 -2.02 -27.23 12.06
CA VAL A 293 -2.63 -28.23 12.93
C VAL A 293 -3.79 -28.89 12.20
N ARG A 294 -3.75 -30.21 12.02
CA ARG A 294 -4.88 -30.98 11.51
C ARG A 294 -5.88 -31.22 12.64
N LEU A 295 -6.98 -30.48 12.60
CA LEU A 295 -8.08 -30.60 13.56
C LEU A 295 -8.98 -31.81 13.25
N ALA A 296 -9.19 -32.08 11.96
CA ALA A 296 -9.89 -33.22 11.37
C ALA A 296 -9.39 -33.42 9.91
N PRO A 297 -9.76 -34.50 9.18
CA PRO A 297 -9.20 -34.79 7.86
C PRO A 297 -9.24 -33.62 6.86
N GLU A 298 -10.31 -32.84 6.87
CA GLU A 298 -10.51 -31.66 6.00
C GLU A 298 -10.67 -30.38 6.82
N ARG A 299 -10.05 -30.33 8.00
CA ARG A 299 -10.12 -29.14 8.85
C ARG A 299 -8.76 -28.86 9.47
N HIS A 300 -8.20 -27.71 9.15
CA HIS A 300 -6.86 -27.32 9.58
C HIS A 300 -6.88 -25.95 10.25
N LEU A 301 -6.04 -25.78 11.26
CA LEU A 301 -5.68 -24.46 11.79
C LEU A 301 -4.29 -24.11 11.26
N PHE A 302 -4.21 -23.06 10.47
CA PHE A 302 -2.96 -22.55 9.94
C PHE A 302 -2.52 -21.31 10.74
N ALA A 303 -1.43 -21.46 11.48
CA ALA A 303 -0.81 -20.39 12.26
C ALA A 303 0.28 -19.71 11.42
N ILE A 304 0.19 -18.38 11.32
CA ILE A 304 1.14 -17.51 10.66
C ILE A 304 1.65 -16.53 11.71
N VAL A 305 2.95 -16.60 12.01
CA VAL A 305 3.59 -15.81 13.06
C VAL A 305 4.72 -15.01 12.46
N LEU A 306 4.68 -13.69 12.55
CA LEU A 306 5.71 -12.79 12.03
C LEU A 306 6.19 -11.81 13.10
N HIS A 307 7.45 -11.39 13.01
CA HIS A 307 7.94 -10.29 13.83
C HIS A 307 7.52 -8.94 13.23
N HIS A 308 7.04 -8.00 14.04
CA HIS A 308 6.56 -6.70 13.57
C HIS A 308 7.66 -5.83 12.93
N LEU A 309 8.95 -6.12 13.14
CA LEU A 309 10.03 -5.41 12.44
C LEU A 309 10.08 -5.68 10.92
N ILE A 310 9.42 -6.75 10.45
CA ILE A 310 9.37 -7.14 9.04
C ILE A 310 7.97 -7.08 8.43
N THR A 311 6.96 -6.64 9.19
CA THR A 311 5.58 -6.60 8.73
C THR A 311 4.78 -5.51 9.44
N ASP A 312 3.66 -5.11 8.85
CA ASP A 312 2.65 -4.24 9.43
C ASP A 312 1.26 -4.65 8.91
N GLY A 313 0.19 -3.98 9.36
CA GLY A 313 -1.17 -4.34 8.96
C GLY A 313 -1.41 -4.28 7.44
N TRP A 314 -0.75 -3.36 6.75
CA TRP A 314 -0.80 -3.28 5.28
C TRP A 314 -0.11 -4.48 4.61
N SER A 315 1.06 -4.86 5.12
CA SER A 315 1.82 -6.00 4.65
C SER A 315 1.04 -7.32 4.73
N GLN A 316 0.13 -7.45 5.71
CA GLN A 316 -0.72 -8.64 5.84
C GLN A 316 -1.64 -8.82 4.63
N GLY A 317 -2.26 -7.75 4.14
CA GLY A 317 -3.09 -7.81 2.94
C GLY A 317 -2.31 -8.28 1.72
N ILE A 318 -1.10 -7.73 1.52
CA ILE A 318 -0.21 -8.14 0.41
C ILE A 318 0.20 -9.61 0.55
N PHE A 319 0.59 -10.02 1.77
CA PHE A 319 0.99 -11.40 2.06
C PHE A 319 -0.11 -12.39 1.67
N TYR A 320 -1.36 -12.12 2.05
CA TYR A 320 -2.48 -13.02 1.74
C TYR A 320 -2.83 -13.06 0.25
N GLN A 321 -2.85 -11.91 -0.41
CA GLN A 321 -3.10 -11.83 -1.86
C GLN A 321 -2.06 -12.62 -2.64
N ASP A 322 -0.77 -12.48 -2.27
CA ASP A 322 0.30 -13.21 -2.95
C ASP A 322 0.33 -14.69 -2.55
N LEU A 323 -0.01 -15.04 -1.31
CA LEU A 323 -0.16 -16.45 -0.91
C LEU A 323 -1.24 -17.15 -1.73
N LEU A 324 -2.39 -16.50 -1.94
CA LEU A 324 -3.48 -17.04 -2.75
C LEU A 324 -3.03 -17.26 -4.21
N ARG A 325 -2.40 -16.24 -4.81
CA ARG A 325 -1.91 -16.30 -6.19
C ARG A 325 -0.87 -17.40 -6.39
N ALA A 326 0.10 -17.50 -5.47
CA ALA A 326 1.11 -18.53 -5.52
C ALA A 326 0.52 -19.93 -5.32
N TYR A 327 -0.46 -20.06 -4.41
CA TYR A 327 -1.14 -21.33 -4.17
C TYR A 327 -1.96 -21.78 -5.38
N SER A 328 -2.73 -20.89 -6.03
CA SER A 328 -3.51 -21.24 -7.22
C SER A 328 -2.62 -21.59 -8.42
N GLY A 329 -1.48 -20.90 -8.57
CA GLY A 329 -0.54 -21.12 -9.67
C GLY A 329 -0.99 -20.58 -11.02
N GLU A 330 -2.05 -19.75 -11.03
CA GLU A 330 -2.63 -19.21 -12.27
C GLU A 330 -1.78 -18.07 -12.85
N GLU A 331 -1.14 -17.26 -12.00
CA GLU A 331 -0.34 -16.11 -12.41
C GLU A 331 0.95 -15.99 -11.57
N PRO A 332 2.06 -15.50 -12.16
CA PRO A 332 3.28 -15.22 -11.42
C PRO A 332 3.06 -14.08 -10.41
N LEU A 333 3.78 -14.13 -9.29
CA LEU A 333 3.75 -13.03 -8.32
C LEU A 333 4.33 -11.75 -8.90
N VAL A 334 3.69 -10.64 -8.58
CA VAL A 334 4.16 -9.31 -8.98
C VAL A 334 5.20 -8.84 -7.96
N SER A 335 6.47 -8.87 -8.38
CA SER A 335 7.57 -8.32 -7.57
C SER A 335 7.41 -6.81 -7.38
N PRO A 336 7.64 -6.27 -6.17
CA PRO A 336 7.64 -4.83 -5.97
C PRO A 336 8.81 -4.18 -6.74
N PRO A 337 8.63 -2.96 -7.29
CA PRO A 337 9.67 -2.28 -8.08
C PRO A 337 10.85 -1.82 -7.21
N LEU A 338 10.59 -1.57 -5.93
CA LEU A 338 11.58 -1.26 -4.90
C LEU A 338 11.59 -2.35 -3.84
N ARG A 339 12.62 -2.33 -2.98
CA ARG A 339 12.72 -3.17 -1.79
C ARG A 339 12.58 -2.33 -0.52
N LEU A 340 12.25 -2.96 0.61
CA LEU A 340 12.20 -2.26 1.90
C LEU A 340 13.55 -1.60 2.23
N VAL A 341 14.64 -2.27 1.88
CA VAL A 341 16.00 -1.73 2.10
C VAL A 341 16.31 -0.49 1.25
N ASP A 342 15.69 -0.36 0.07
CA ASP A 342 15.83 0.82 -0.79
C ASP A 342 15.11 2.03 -0.15
N TYR A 343 13.91 1.79 0.39
CA TYR A 343 13.19 2.78 1.19
C TYR A 343 14.00 3.21 2.42
N ALA A 344 14.55 2.26 3.18
CA ALA A 344 15.31 2.56 4.39
C ALA A 344 16.56 3.40 4.10
N HIS A 345 17.23 3.14 2.97
CA HIS A 345 18.36 3.94 2.53
C HIS A 345 17.95 5.38 2.21
N TRP A 346 16.88 5.56 1.43
CA TRP A 346 16.32 6.87 1.10
C TRP A 346 15.85 7.65 2.35
N GLU A 347 15.15 6.97 3.26
CA GLU A 347 14.65 7.57 4.50
C GLU A 347 15.81 8.12 5.35
N ARG A 348 16.90 7.37 5.49
CA ARG A 348 18.07 7.84 6.24
C ARG A 348 18.78 9.01 5.56
N ALA A 349 18.88 9.01 4.24
CA ALA A 349 19.47 10.13 3.50
C ALA A 349 18.67 11.43 3.68
N LYS A 350 17.34 11.34 3.84
CA LYS A 350 16.47 12.48 4.14
C LYS A 350 16.83 13.18 5.47
N TYR A 351 17.34 12.43 6.44
CA TYR A 351 17.62 12.92 7.78
C TYR A 351 19.09 13.26 8.05
N SER A 352 19.99 13.05 7.09
CA SER A 352 21.42 13.40 7.22
C SER A 352 21.75 14.87 6.88
N GLY A 353 20.74 15.71 6.63
CA GLY A 353 20.91 17.10 6.18
C GLY A 353 20.66 18.18 7.26
N THR A 354 20.85 19.44 6.89
CA THR A 354 20.80 20.64 7.76
C THR A 354 19.41 20.99 8.32
N HIS A 355 18.35 20.28 7.92
CA HIS A 355 16.96 20.57 8.33
C HIS A 355 16.41 19.63 9.39
N LEU A 356 17.21 18.68 9.91
CA LEU A 356 16.73 17.76 10.93
C LEU A 356 16.37 18.51 12.22
N ASP A 357 17.19 19.46 12.64
CA ASP A 357 16.94 20.26 13.86
C ASP A 357 15.64 21.06 13.77
N ASP A 358 15.35 21.67 12.60
CA ASP A 358 14.10 22.39 12.36
C ASP A 358 12.87 21.46 12.51
N ARG A 359 12.97 20.23 12.00
CA ARG A 359 11.89 19.23 12.07
C ARG A 359 11.66 18.73 13.49
N ILE A 360 12.74 18.53 14.25
CA ILE A 360 12.66 18.17 15.67
C ILE A 360 12.07 19.34 16.47
N ALA A 361 12.50 20.58 16.20
CA ALA A 361 11.99 21.78 16.85
C ALA A 361 10.49 21.99 16.59
N TYR A 362 10.02 21.74 15.36
CA TYR A 362 8.59 21.74 15.03
C TYR A 362 7.81 20.81 15.97
N TRP A 363 8.24 19.56 16.12
CA TRP A 363 7.55 18.58 16.96
C TRP A 363 7.60 18.91 18.45
N ARG A 364 8.74 19.41 18.95
CA ARG A 364 8.84 19.90 20.34
C ARG A 364 7.85 21.04 20.60
N ASN A 365 7.75 21.99 19.67
CA ASN A 365 6.78 23.09 19.79
C ASN A 365 5.35 22.54 19.76
N LYS A 366 5.02 21.73 18.75
CA LYS A 366 3.68 21.15 18.57
C LYS A 366 3.22 20.34 19.79
N LEU A 367 4.10 19.54 20.39
CA LEU A 367 3.78 18.73 21.57
C LEU A 367 3.85 19.50 22.90
N SER A 368 4.36 20.73 22.90
CA SER A 368 4.24 21.62 24.07
C SER A 368 2.88 22.31 24.10
N GLU A 369 2.31 22.64 22.93
CA GLU A 369 0.98 23.24 22.79
C GLU A 369 -0.17 22.23 22.96
N VAL A 370 0.08 20.95 22.64
CA VAL A 370 -0.96 19.94 22.52
C VAL A 370 -0.70 18.78 23.49
N GLN A 371 -1.63 18.55 24.41
CA GLN A 371 -1.53 17.48 25.40
C GLN A 371 -2.41 16.28 25.05
N PRO A 372 -2.01 15.04 25.40
CA PRO A 372 -2.87 13.87 25.26
C PRO A 372 -4.17 13.99 26.07
N PRO A 373 -5.26 13.32 25.64
CA PRO A 373 -6.51 13.33 26.37
C PRO A 373 -6.36 12.68 27.75
N ILE A 374 -6.87 13.34 28.78
CA ILE A 374 -6.87 12.85 30.17
C ILE A 374 -8.12 11.99 30.36
N LEU A 375 -7.95 10.67 30.28
CA LEU A 375 -9.07 9.73 30.39
C LEU A 375 -9.22 9.23 31.82
N ARG A 376 -10.31 9.62 32.49
CA ARG A 376 -10.57 9.33 33.92
C ARG A 376 -10.66 7.83 34.26
N PHE A 377 -10.78 6.97 33.26
CA PHE A 377 -10.88 5.51 33.40
C PHE A 377 -9.59 4.77 33.03
N VAL A 378 -8.54 5.47 32.59
CA VAL A 378 -7.24 4.86 32.28
C VAL A 378 -6.36 4.98 33.52
N HIS A 379 -5.90 3.84 34.05
CA HIS A 379 -4.98 3.82 35.19
C HIS A 379 -3.66 4.51 34.85
N GLU A 380 -3.09 5.26 35.80
CA GLU A 380 -1.82 6.00 35.63
C GLU A 380 -0.59 5.08 35.51
N ASP A 381 -0.70 3.79 35.87
CA ASP A 381 0.46 2.89 35.89
C ASP A 381 0.95 2.63 34.46
N ARG A 382 2.17 3.13 34.17
CA ARG A 382 2.85 3.01 32.87
C ARG A 382 3.54 1.66 32.66
N ARG A 383 3.49 0.73 33.63
CA ARG A 383 4.13 -0.58 33.49
C ARG A 383 3.68 -1.26 32.20
N ALA A 384 4.64 -1.85 31.49
CA ALA A 384 4.36 -2.64 30.30
C ALA A 384 3.32 -3.71 30.67
N VAL A 385 2.12 -3.56 30.13
CA VAL A 385 1.05 -4.55 30.26
C VAL A 385 1.58 -5.81 29.60
N ALA A 386 1.68 -6.92 30.35
CA ALA A 386 2.07 -8.19 29.76
C ALA A 386 1.10 -8.51 28.61
N PRO A 387 1.55 -9.09 27.48
CA PRO A 387 0.64 -9.46 26.40
C PRO A 387 -0.56 -10.29 26.89
N ALA A 388 -0.35 -11.15 27.89
CA ALA A 388 -1.37 -11.97 28.53
C ALA A 388 -2.49 -11.19 29.26
N SER A 389 -2.30 -9.90 29.53
CA SER A 389 -3.30 -9.01 30.14
C SER A 389 -3.99 -8.08 29.14
N MET A 390 -3.73 -8.23 27.84
CA MET A 390 -4.49 -7.54 26.80
C MET A 390 -5.82 -8.27 26.56
N LYS A 391 -6.90 -7.50 26.37
CA LYS A 391 -8.21 -8.02 26.00
C LYS A 391 -8.66 -7.37 24.69
N LEU A 392 -8.94 -8.20 23.70
CA LEU A 392 -9.60 -7.76 22.47
C LEU A 392 -11.12 -7.72 22.71
N ILE A 393 -11.75 -6.63 22.30
CA ILE A 393 -13.21 -6.49 22.25
C ILE A 393 -13.57 -6.23 20.81
N GLU A 394 -14.26 -7.19 20.20
CA GLU A 394 -14.75 -7.09 18.82
C GLU A 394 -16.19 -6.57 18.85
N VAL A 395 -16.48 -5.59 18.00
CA VAL A 395 -17.81 -5.00 17.85
C VAL A 395 -18.10 -4.87 16.36
N ASP A 396 -19.15 -5.54 15.90
CA ASP A 396 -19.60 -5.43 14.52
C ASP A 396 -20.45 -4.17 14.33
N ILE A 397 -20.19 -3.44 13.25
CA ILE A 397 -21.03 -2.32 12.82
C ILE A 397 -22.10 -2.89 11.89
N GLU A 398 -23.38 -2.71 12.23
CA GLU A 398 -24.47 -3.15 11.37
C GLU A 398 -24.37 -2.51 9.98
N ARG A 399 -24.64 -3.29 8.92
CA ARG A 399 -24.59 -2.84 7.52
C ARG A 399 -25.44 -1.58 7.26
N THR A 400 -26.53 -1.42 7.99
CA THR A 400 -27.40 -0.23 7.93
C THR A 400 -26.69 1.02 8.44
N VAL A 401 -25.93 0.91 9.53
CA VAL A 401 -25.12 1.98 10.11
C VAL A 401 -23.92 2.29 9.19
N GLU A 402 -23.24 1.26 8.71
CA GLU A 402 -22.16 1.40 7.74
C GLU A 402 -22.61 2.16 6.49
N ALA A 403 -23.70 1.73 5.85
CA ALA A 403 -24.25 2.40 4.68
C ALA A 403 -24.68 3.86 4.98
N ALA A 404 -25.18 4.13 6.19
CA ALA A 404 -25.51 5.49 6.60
C ALA A 404 -24.25 6.38 6.74
N LEU A 405 -23.16 5.84 7.31
CA LEU A 405 -21.88 6.53 7.44
C LEU A 405 -21.24 6.78 6.07
N GLU A 406 -21.28 5.79 5.16
CA GLU A 406 -20.81 5.98 3.78
C GLU A 406 -21.57 7.08 3.06
N ASN A 407 -22.90 7.05 3.14
CA ASN A 407 -23.74 8.07 2.51
C ASN A 407 -23.49 9.46 3.10
N ALA A 408 -23.29 9.56 4.41
CA ALA A 408 -22.89 10.81 5.04
C ALA A 408 -21.52 11.26 4.53
N ALA A 409 -20.56 10.33 4.40
CA ALA A 409 -19.19 10.63 3.99
C ALA A 409 -19.15 11.26 2.58
N ARG A 410 -19.92 10.66 1.65
CA ARG A 410 -20.09 11.16 0.28
C ARG A 410 -20.68 12.57 0.26
N ARG A 411 -21.73 12.84 1.05
CA ARG A 411 -22.42 14.15 1.09
C ARG A 411 -21.59 15.28 1.68
N THR A 412 -20.50 14.98 2.36
CA THR A 412 -19.64 15.97 3.02
C THR A 412 -18.21 16.01 2.48
N ASP A 413 -17.94 15.34 1.35
CA ASP A 413 -16.60 15.21 0.76
C ASP A 413 -15.56 14.78 1.81
N THR A 414 -15.88 13.68 2.47
CA THR A 414 -15.09 13.06 3.55
C THR A 414 -15.02 11.56 3.34
N THR A 415 -14.18 10.88 4.11
CA THR A 415 -14.01 9.42 4.02
C THR A 415 -14.63 8.70 5.22
N MET A 416 -14.89 7.39 5.08
CA MET A 416 -15.31 6.54 6.20
C MET A 416 -14.35 6.66 7.40
N GLN A 417 -13.05 6.70 7.11
CA GLN A 417 -12.00 6.95 8.10
C GLN A 417 -12.27 8.23 8.92
N MET A 418 -12.58 9.34 8.25
CA MET A 418 -12.88 10.61 8.92
C MET A 418 -14.17 10.54 9.75
N MET A 419 -15.17 9.79 9.30
CA MET A 419 -16.42 9.57 10.04
C MET A 419 -16.20 8.82 11.34
N LEU A 420 -15.47 7.70 11.27
CA LEU A 420 -15.14 6.89 12.44
C LEU A 420 -14.21 7.66 13.39
N LEU A 421 -13.21 8.37 12.86
CA LEU A 421 -12.31 9.22 13.66
C LEU A 421 -13.08 10.34 14.37
N THR A 422 -14.03 10.98 13.69
CA THR A 422 -14.88 12.01 14.32
C THR A 422 -15.67 11.43 15.48
N SER A 423 -16.29 10.26 15.29
CA SER A 423 -17.05 9.56 16.33
C SER A 423 -16.17 9.20 17.53
N PHE A 424 -14.95 8.75 17.25
CA PHE A 424 -13.94 8.41 18.27
C PHE A 424 -13.48 9.65 19.06
N LEU A 425 -13.08 10.72 18.38
CA LEU A 425 -12.61 11.95 19.03
C LEU A 425 -13.71 12.61 19.87
N LEU A 426 -14.96 12.62 19.39
CA LEU A 426 -16.10 13.11 20.17
C LEU A 426 -16.37 12.24 21.40
N THR A 427 -16.14 10.93 21.32
CA THR A 427 -16.24 10.04 22.48
C THR A 427 -15.16 10.36 23.51
N LEU A 428 -13.91 10.55 23.07
CA LEU A 428 -12.82 10.96 23.96
C LEU A 428 -13.10 12.32 24.61
N ARG A 429 -13.55 13.32 23.85
CA ARG A 429 -14.00 14.62 24.39
C ARG A 429 -15.00 14.47 25.52
N ARG A 430 -16.02 13.63 25.35
CA ARG A 430 -17.05 13.38 26.39
C ARG A 430 -16.48 12.73 27.65
N HIS A 431 -15.39 11.97 27.54
CA HIS A 431 -14.80 11.25 28.65
C HIS A 431 -13.60 11.95 29.30
N SER A 432 -12.97 12.88 28.58
CA SER A 432 -11.87 13.69 29.11
C SER A 432 -12.30 15.05 29.64
N ASP A 433 -13.48 15.54 29.24
CA ASP A 433 -13.96 16.89 29.56
C ASP A 433 -13.01 17.97 28.98
N GLN A 434 -12.43 17.68 27.81
CA GLN A 434 -11.51 18.56 27.07
C GLN A 434 -12.08 18.87 25.69
N ASP A 435 -12.01 20.14 25.28
CA ASP A 435 -12.41 20.57 23.95
C ASP A 435 -11.34 20.29 22.89
N GLN A 436 -10.07 20.41 23.26
CA GLN A 436 -8.96 20.01 22.41
C GLN A 436 -8.60 18.54 22.64
N ILE A 437 -8.72 17.73 21.58
CA ILE A 437 -8.38 16.31 21.61
C ILE A 437 -7.32 16.03 20.56
N ALA A 438 -6.22 15.44 21.03
CA ALA A 438 -5.10 15.04 20.19
C ALA A 438 -4.80 13.56 20.32
N VAL A 439 -4.84 12.85 19.20
CA VAL A 439 -4.67 11.40 19.16
C VAL A 439 -3.74 11.01 18.02
N PRO A 440 -2.75 10.14 18.27
CA PRO A 440 -1.96 9.55 17.20
C PRO A 440 -2.81 8.56 16.41
N ILE A 441 -2.80 8.70 15.09
CA ILE A 441 -3.33 7.71 14.15
C ILE A 441 -2.18 6.96 13.50
N ASN A 442 -2.36 5.66 13.27
CA ASN A 442 -1.43 4.88 12.47
C ASN A 442 -1.71 5.11 10.98
N VAL A 443 -0.65 5.39 10.23
CA VAL A 443 -0.66 5.50 8.76
C VAL A 443 0.44 4.63 8.16
N SER A 444 0.32 4.33 6.88
CA SER A 444 1.36 3.66 6.11
C SER A 444 2.26 4.68 5.43
N ALA A 445 3.58 4.47 5.46
CA ALA A 445 4.55 5.28 4.71
C ALA A 445 4.53 4.98 3.19
N ARG A 446 3.61 4.13 2.72
CA ARG A 446 3.43 3.76 1.30
C ARG A 446 2.59 4.78 0.55
N GLU A 447 3.03 6.03 0.54
CA GLU A 447 2.33 7.12 -0.17
C GLU A 447 2.60 7.12 -1.68
N GLN A 448 3.54 6.30 -2.13
CA GLN A 448 3.93 6.13 -3.52
C GLN A 448 3.56 4.69 -3.97
N PRO A 449 2.98 4.48 -5.16
CA PRO A 449 2.69 3.18 -5.75
C PRO A 449 3.89 2.23 -5.80
N ASP A 450 5.10 2.76 -6.00
CA ASP A 450 6.32 1.94 -5.98
C ASP A 450 6.58 1.28 -4.62
N LEU A 451 6.01 1.85 -3.55
CA LEU A 451 6.10 1.35 -2.18
C LEU A 451 4.89 0.50 -1.78
N GLU A 452 3.80 0.56 -2.54
CA GLU A 452 2.50 -0.02 -2.17
C GLU A 452 2.57 -1.53 -1.95
N ARG A 453 3.40 -2.22 -2.75
CA ARG A 453 3.60 -3.68 -2.68
C ARG A 453 4.71 -4.12 -1.72
N LEU A 454 5.31 -3.21 -0.95
CA LEU A 454 6.34 -3.58 0.01
C LEU A 454 5.76 -4.28 1.24
N ILE A 455 6.23 -5.49 1.52
CA ILE A 455 6.11 -6.13 2.83
C ILE A 455 7.25 -5.65 3.73
N GLY A 456 6.92 -5.09 4.88
CA GLY A 456 7.89 -4.49 5.80
C GLY A 456 7.24 -3.63 6.87
N PHE A 457 8.03 -3.19 7.85
CA PHE A 457 7.55 -2.27 8.87
C PHE A 457 7.59 -0.81 8.39
N LEU A 458 6.48 -0.35 7.84
CA LEU A 458 6.30 0.99 7.25
C LEU A 458 5.18 1.77 7.94
N SER A 459 4.68 1.28 9.07
CA SER A 459 3.69 1.99 9.87
C SER A 459 4.34 3.18 10.61
N GLN A 460 3.64 4.31 10.58
CA GLN A 460 4.05 5.56 11.21
C GLN A 460 2.89 6.15 12.01
N LEU A 461 3.21 6.93 13.03
CA LEU A 461 2.22 7.70 13.79
C LEU A 461 2.16 9.13 13.28
N ARG A 462 0.93 9.63 13.03
CA ARG A 462 0.63 11.05 12.82
C ARG A 462 -0.27 11.55 13.92
N LEU A 463 -0.04 12.77 14.41
CA LEU A 463 -0.91 13.38 15.39
C LEU A 463 -2.10 14.07 14.70
N VAL A 464 -3.32 13.66 15.02
CA VAL A 464 -4.54 14.42 14.68
C VAL A 464 -4.95 15.19 15.92
N ASP A 465 -4.94 16.52 15.81
CA ASP A 465 -5.25 17.47 16.87
C ASP A 465 -6.44 18.34 16.45
N VAL A 466 -7.51 18.29 17.22
CA VAL A 466 -8.78 18.94 16.91
C VAL A 466 -9.29 19.69 18.14
N ASP A 467 -9.55 20.99 17.97
CA ASP A 467 -10.26 21.83 18.92
C ASP A 467 -11.77 21.87 18.56
N PHE A 468 -12.59 21.29 19.44
CA PHE A 468 -14.04 21.26 19.34
C PHE A 468 -14.67 22.39 20.17
N HIS A 469 -15.33 23.36 19.53
CA HIS A 469 -16.08 24.37 20.27
C HIS A 469 -17.46 23.86 20.69
N GLU A 470 -17.97 24.33 21.83
CA GLU A 470 -19.26 23.94 22.41
C GLU A 470 -20.47 24.12 21.47
N SER A 471 -20.42 25.09 20.54
CA SER A 471 -21.50 25.37 19.59
C SER A 471 -21.40 24.63 18.25
N SER A 472 -20.44 23.72 18.09
CA SER A 472 -20.18 23.04 16.81
C SER A 472 -21.31 22.04 16.50
N THR A 473 -21.85 22.10 15.28
CA THR A 473 -22.72 21.01 14.79
C THR A 473 -21.87 19.76 14.51
N LEU A 474 -22.50 18.59 14.39
CA LEU A 474 -21.78 17.36 14.01
C LEU A 474 -21.05 17.52 12.65
N ARG A 475 -21.63 18.29 11.72
CA ARG A 475 -21.00 18.60 10.44
C ARG A 475 -19.74 19.45 10.64
N ASP A 476 -19.78 20.45 11.52
CA ASP A 476 -18.61 21.28 11.82
C ASP A 476 -17.49 20.47 12.46
N CYS A 477 -17.83 19.57 13.39
CA CYS A 477 -16.88 18.63 13.98
C CYS A 477 -16.21 17.76 12.91
N LEU A 478 -17.00 17.17 12.00
CA LEU A 478 -16.48 16.34 10.91
C LEU A 478 -15.53 17.13 9.99
N LEU A 479 -15.89 18.35 9.61
CA LEU A 479 -15.05 19.18 8.74
C LEU A 479 -13.76 19.63 9.44
N ARG A 480 -13.79 19.84 10.77
CA ARG A 480 -12.58 20.09 11.57
C ARG A 480 -11.67 18.86 11.59
N VAL A 481 -12.23 17.67 11.78
CA VAL A 481 -11.48 16.41 11.73
C VAL A 481 -10.87 16.19 10.35
N ARG A 482 -11.63 16.43 9.27
CA ARG A 482 -11.10 16.40 7.90
C ARG A 482 -9.89 17.32 7.76
N ASN A 483 -10.03 18.58 8.15
CA ASN A 483 -8.94 19.56 8.05
C ASN A 483 -7.72 19.15 8.90
N ALA A 484 -7.93 18.60 10.09
CA ALA A 484 -6.83 18.13 10.95
C ALA A 484 -6.12 16.91 10.37
N VAL A 485 -6.85 15.96 9.77
CA VAL A 485 -6.25 14.80 9.07
C VAL A 485 -5.42 15.25 7.87
N LEU A 486 -5.94 16.19 7.06
CA LEU A 486 -5.21 16.73 5.92
C LEU A 486 -3.95 17.48 6.35
N LYS A 487 -4.08 18.36 7.35
CA LYS A 487 -2.95 19.09 7.94
C LYS A 487 -1.88 18.14 8.49
N ALA A 488 -2.29 17.07 9.17
CA ALA A 488 -1.36 16.05 9.67
C ALA A 488 -0.60 15.33 8.54
N GLY A 489 -1.15 15.25 7.33
CA GLY A 489 -0.46 14.73 6.15
C GLY A 489 0.50 15.73 5.48
N GLU A 490 0.21 17.03 5.56
CA GLU A 490 1.02 18.09 4.95
C GLU A 490 2.28 18.42 5.76
N GLU A 491 2.19 18.39 7.09
CA GLU A 491 3.22 18.97 7.97
C GLU A 491 4.34 17.99 8.38
N GLN A 492 4.44 16.80 7.79
CA GLN A 492 5.21 15.70 8.39
C GLN A 492 6.27 15.10 7.49
N ASP A 493 7.33 15.88 7.30
CA ASP A 493 8.53 15.41 6.65
C ASP A 493 9.33 14.44 7.59
N VAL A 494 9.07 14.54 8.90
CA VAL A 494 9.33 13.56 9.97
C VAL A 494 7.98 13.24 10.63
N SER A 495 7.62 11.96 10.74
CA SER A 495 6.41 11.52 11.47
C SER A 495 6.58 11.65 12.98
N MET A 496 5.47 11.69 13.71
CA MET A 496 5.48 11.73 15.19
C MET A 496 6.26 10.54 15.77
N SER A 497 6.10 9.35 15.19
CA SER A 497 6.83 8.16 15.63
C SER A 497 8.34 8.28 15.49
N GLN A 498 8.79 8.86 14.37
CA GLN A 498 10.22 9.06 14.10
C GLN A 498 10.79 10.16 15.00
N TYR A 499 10.03 11.25 15.21
CA TYR A 499 10.41 12.34 16.11
C TYR A 499 10.80 11.83 17.49
N PHE A 500 9.99 10.95 18.11
CA PHE A 500 10.31 10.43 19.44
C PHE A 500 11.69 9.78 19.50
N HIS A 501 12.03 8.94 18.51
CA HIS A 501 13.36 8.32 18.45
C HIS A 501 14.47 9.35 18.21
N LEU A 502 14.27 10.26 17.26
CA LEU A 502 15.25 11.28 16.88
C LEU A 502 15.52 12.29 18.00
N ASP A 503 14.53 12.53 18.87
CA ASP A 503 14.64 13.38 20.07
C ASP A 503 15.12 12.61 21.32
N GLY A 504 15.43 11.32 21.19
CA GLY A 504 15.92 10.47 22.28
C GLY A 504 14.84 10.02 23.28
N ILE A 505 13.56 10.17 22.92
CA ILE A 505 12.41 9.75 23.73
C ILE A 505 12.19 8.24 23.55
N GLY A 506 12.29 7.50 24.66
CA GLY A 506 12.04 6.06 24.70
C GLY A 506 10.59 5.71 24.39
N GLN A 507 10.34 4.47 23.94
CA GLN A 507 8.98 4.00 23.60
C GLN A 507 8.04 4.03 24.83
N GLU A 508 8.57 3.93 26.05
CA GLU A 508 7.89 4.01 27.34
C GLU A 508 7.51 5.43 27.77
N ASP A 509 8.21 6.43 27.23
CA ASP A 509 8.05 7.84 27.58
C ASP A 509 7.04 8.55 26.68
N ILE A 510 6.55 7.89 25.63
CA ILE A 510 5.50 8.41 24.76
C ILE A 510 4.22 8.66 25.60
N PRO A 511 3.70 9.90 25.63
CA PRO A 511 2.67 10.27 26.59
C PRO A 511 1.24 9.87 26.16
N TYR A 512 1.07 9.43 24.90
CA TYR A 512 -0.22 9.05 24.33
C TYR A 512 -0.58 7.59 24.67
N ARG A 513 -1.73 7.41 25.35
CA ARG A 513 -2.24 6.11 25.82
C ARG A 513 -3.28 5.50 24.90
N VAL A 514 -3.81 6.30 23.99
CA VAL A 514 -4.87 5.93 23.06
C VAL A 514 -4.42 6.32 21.67
N SER A 515 -4.59 5.39 20.73
CA SER A 515 -4.39 5.59 19.30
C SER A 515 -5.61 5.06 18.57
N MET A 516 -5.80 5.52 17.33
CA MET A 516 -6.79 4.92 16.44
C MET A 516 -6.10 4.39 15.18
N ASN A 517 -6.37 3.13 14.87
CA ASN A 517 -5.77 2.46 13.72
C ASN A 517 -6.88 2.18 12.73
N PHE A 518 -6.62 2.53 11.47
CA PHE A 518 -7.43 2.12 10.34
C PHE A 518 -6.61 1.10 9.56
N LEU A 519 -6.97 -0.16 9.72
CA LEU A 519 -6.40 -1.20 8.88
C LEU A 519 -7.30 -1.31 7.65
N PRO A 520 -6.74 -1.33 6.43
CA PRO A 520 -7.54 -1.73 5.28
C PRO A 520 -8.13 -3.11 5.57
N SER A 521 -9.36 -3.36 5.13
CA SER A 521 -9.91 -4.72 5.02
C SER A 521 -8.79 -5.63 4.54
N VAL A 522 -8.32 -6.49 5.44
CA VAL A 522 -7.54 -7.64 5.03
C VAL A 522 -8.58 -8.54 4.43
N ASP A 523 -8.81 -8.40 3.12
CA ASP A 523 -9.65 -9.31 2.35
C ASP A 523 -9.00 -10.68 2.47
N LEU A 524 -9.35 -11.38 3.55
CA LEU A 524 -8.98 -12.76 3.74
C LEU A 524 -9.54 -13.49 2.53
N PRO A 525 -8.72 -14.31 1.86
CA PRO A 525 -9.19 -15.00 0.69
C PRO A 525 -10.35 -15.89 1.12
N ASP A 526 -11.53 -15.80 0.51
CA ASP A 526 -12.67 -16.66 0.88
C ASP A 526 -12.31 -18.15 0.77
N ARG A 527 -11.34 -18.47 -0.10
CA ARG A 527 -10.86 -19.82 -0.38
C ARG A 527 -9.36 -19.87 -0.60
N LEU A 528 -8.77 -21.00 -0.23
CA LEU A 528 -7.41 -21.41 -0.58
C LEU A 528 -7.50 -22.75 -1.32
N GLY A 529 -7.57 -22.69 -2.65
CA GLY A 529 -8.02 -23.82 -3.46
C GLY A 529 -9.45 -24.23 -3.12
N ASP A 530 -9.62 -25.48 -2.69
CA ASP A 530 -10.93 -26.03 -2.34
C ASP A 530 -11.34 -25.79 -0.88
N ALA A 531 -10.42 -25.34 -0.03
CA ALA A 531 -10.71 -25.03 1.35
C ALA A 531 -11.27 -23.61 1.49
N THR A 532 -12.35 -23.45 2.26
CA THR A 532 -12.79 -22.13 2.75
C THR A 532 -11.86 -21.64 3.85
N VAL A 533 -11.60 -20.34 3.87
CA VAL A 533 -10.72 -19.72 4.88
C VAL A 533 -11.57 -18.81 5.76
N THR A 534 -11.39 -18.95 7.08
CA THR A 534 -12.00 -18.05 8.06
C THR A 534 -10.97 -17.72 9.13
N MET A 535 -11.07 -16.55 9.74
CA MET A 535 -10.22 -16.20 10.87
C MET A 535 -10.66 -17.00 12.10
N ALA A 536 -9.73 -17.62 12.83
CA ALA A 536 -10.05 -18.41 14.03
C ALA A 536 -10.48 -17.49 15.20
N PRO A 537 -11.66 -17.71 15.82
CA PRO A 537 -12.21 -16.81 16.85
C PRO A 537 -11.24 -16.52 18.00
N GLY A 538 -11.17 -15.26 18.44
CA GLY A 538 -10.43 -14.83 19.63
C GLY A 538 -8.90 -14.95 19.54
N ARG A 539 -8.34 -15.15 18.34
CA ARG A 539 -6.89 -15.40 18.14
C ARG A 539 -6.25 -14.67 16.96
N ALA A 540 -6.90 -13.63 16.41
CA ALA A 540 -6.22 -12.59 15.65
C ALA A 540 -5.87 -11.45 16.61
N GLY A 541 -4.61 -11.03 16.58
CA GLY A 541 -4.17 -9.92 17.42
C GLY A 541 -2.86 -9.35 16.92
N THR A 542 -2.84 -8.03 16.77
CA THR A 542 -1.63 -7.25 16.94
C THR A 542 -1.72 -6.64 18.34
N SER A 543 -0.60 -6.53 19.06
CA SER A 543 -0.56 -6.00 20.44
C SER A 543 -0.88 -4.49 20.55
N PHE A 544 -1.65 -3.92 19.61
CA PHE A 544 -1.95 -2.49 19.58
C PHE A 544 -3.18 -2.12 20.44
N PRO A 545 -3.13 -0.99 21.15
CA PRO A 545 -4.29 -0.44 21.83
C PRO A 545 -5.30 0.07 20.81
N ALA A 546 -6.52 -0.49 20.85
CA ALA A 546 -7.69 -0.15 20.04
C ALA A 546 -7.44 -0.08 18.51
N THR A 547 -7.74 -1.18 17.82
CA THR A 547 -7.71 -1.23 16.36
C THR A 547 -9.14 -1.28 15.83
N PHE A 548 -9.49 -0.35 14.95
CA PHE A 548 -10.69 -0.45 14.13
C PHE A 548 -10.28 -1.06 12.79
N CYS A 549 -10.70 -2.31 12.56
CA CYS A 549 -10.61 -2.92 11.24
C CYS A 549 -11.87 -2.55 10.47
N TRP A 550 -11.73 -1.97 9.29
CA TRP A 550 -12.85 -1.70 8.38
C TRP A 550 -12.50 -2.20 6.98
#